data_AF-A0A2H9SGH7-F1
#
_entry.id   AF-A0A2H9SGH7-F1
#
_cell.length_a   1.000
_cell.length_b   1.000
_cell.length_c   1.000
_cell.angle_alpha   90.00
_cell.angle_beta   90.00
_cell.angle_gamma   90.00
#
_symmetry.space_group_name_H-M   'P 1'
#
loop_
_entity.id
_entity.type
_entity.pdbx_description
1 polymer ?
#
loop_
_entity_poly.entity_id
_entity_poly.type
_entity_poly.pdbx_seq_one_letter_code
_entity_poly.pdbx_strand_id
1 'polypeptide(L)' 'MQIEAVRISAQYRGQKIGEWMMHAAIDYAKSKDVSMIQLTTNMKRPRAKEFYERLGFEVTHVGMKYYLP' A
#
# COMPACT_ATOMS: atom_id res chain seq x y z
N MET A 1 0.01 -10.79 -5.78
CA MET A 1 -0.87 -10.49 -4.62
C MET A 1 -1.34 -9.06 -4.72
N GLN A 2 -2.60 -8.80 -4.40
CA GLN A 2 -3.21 -7.47 -4.45
C GLN A 2 -3.46 -6.97 -3.03
N ILE A 3 -3.09 -5.73 -2.73
CA ILE A 3 -3.42 -5.07 -1.46
C ILE A 3 -4.47 -4.00 -1.72
N GLU A 4 -5.68 -4.26 -1.25
CA GLU A 4 -6.82 -3.36 -1.47
C GLU A 4 -6.79 -2.12 -0.58
N ALA A 5 -6.45 -2.29 0.70
CA ALA A 5 -6.42 -1.17 1.63
C ALA A 5 -5.50 -1.43 2.83
N VAL A 6 -4.74 -0.40 3.19
CA VAL A 6 -3.99 -0.31 4.45
C VAL A 6 -4.63 0.79 5.29
N ARG A 7 -5.19 0.42 6.45
CA ARG A 7 -5.92 1.33 7.33
C ARG A 7 -5.42 1.19 8.77
N ILE A 8 -5.09 2.33 9.36
CA ILE A 8 -4.68 2.44 10.76
C ILE A 8 -5.60 3.44 11.44
N SER A 9 -6.14 3.03 12.60
CA SER A 9 -6.94 3.91 13.46
C SER A 9 -6.15 5.19 13.78
N ALA A 10 -6.82 6.33 13.86
CA ALA A 10 -6.17 7.63 14.03
C ALA A 10 -5.23 7.67 15.25
N GLN A 11 -5.65 7.06 16.36
CA GLN A 11 -4.89 7.00 17.61
C GLN A 11 -3.57 6.20 17.51
N TYR A 12 -3.40 5.37 16.49
CA TYR A 12 -2.24 4.50 16.31
C TYR A 12 -1.36 4.88 15.11
N ARG A 13 -1.66 5.99 14.43
CA ARG A 13 -0.83 6.48 13.30
C ARG A 13 0.52 6.99 13.82
N GLY A 14 1.55 6.95 12.96
CA GLY A 14 2.90 7.39 13.32
C GLY A 14 3.72 6.39 14.15
N GLN A 15 3.12 5.28 14.59
CA GLN A 15 3.77 4.25 15.41
C GLN A 15 4.36 3.09 14.60
N LYS A 16 4.66 3.31 13.32
CA LYS A 16 5.19 2.29 12.37
C LYS A 16 4.31 1.04 12.16
N ILE A 17 3.08 0.99 12.67
CA ILE A 17 2.16 -0.16 12.49
C ILE A 17 1.89 -0.46 11.01
N GLY A 18 1.66 0.57 10.18
CA GLY A 18 1.44 0.38 8.75
C GLY A 18 2.65 -0.23 8.04
N GLU A 19 3.86 0.14 8.45
CA GLU A 19 5.12 -0.41 7.94
C GLU A 19 5.25 -1.89 8.31
N TRP A 20 4.99 -2.21 9.58
CA TRP A 20 4.97 -3.60 10.07
C TRP A 20 3.96 -4.46 9.30
N MET A 21 2.73 -3.97 9.09
CA MET A 21 1.70 -4.67 8.30
C MET A 21 2.18 -4.97 6.87
N MET A 22 2.83 -4.00 6.23
CA MET A 22 3.31 -4.16 4.85
C MET A 22 4.48 -5.14 4.77
N HIS A 23 5.43 -5.10 5.71
CA HIS A 23 6.50 -6.09 5.76
C HIS A 23 5.96 -7.50 5.95
N ALA A 24 5.01 -7.70 6.86
CA ALA A 24 4.35 -8.99 7.05
C ALA A 24 3.66 -9.47 5.76
N ALA A 25 2.99 -8.58 5.03
CA ALA A 25 2.38 -8.91 3.74
C ALA A 25 3.43 -9.28 2.67
N ILE A 26 4.56 -8.57 2.64
CA ILE A 26 5.68 -8.87 1.74
C ILE A 26 6.27 -10.25 2.04
N ASP A 27 6.53 -10.54 3.30
CA ASP A 27 7.08 -11.83 3.73
C ASP A 27 6.11 -12.97 3.43
N TYR A 28 4.82 -12.75 3.65
CA TYR A 28 3.78 -13.69 3.24
C TYR A 28 3.81 -13.96 1.72
N ALA A 29 3.85 -12.90 0.89
CA ALA A 29 3.91 -13.05 -0.56
C ALA A 29 5.16 -13.82 -1.01
N LYS A 30 6.32 -13.53 -0.42
CA LYS A 30 7.57 -14.28 -0.67
C LYS A 30 7.42 -15.74 -0.31
N SER A 31 6.82 -16.07 0.84
CA SER A 31 6.58 -17.47 1.27
C SER A 31 5.62 -18.25 0.37
N LYS A 32 4.92 -17.55 -0.53
CA LYS A 32 3.96 -18.11 -1.48
C LYS A 32 4.46 -18.04 -2.93
N ASP A 33 5.75 -17.76 -3.14
CA ASP A 33 6.38 -17.61 -4.44
C ASP A 33 5.62 -16.61 -5.35
N VAL A 34 5.03 -15.58 -4.75
CA VAL A 34 4.32 -14.54 -5.48
C VAL A 34 5.33 -13.62 -6.16
N SER A 35 5.20 -13.46 -7.47
CA SER A 35 6.10 -12.65 -8.28
C SER A 35 5.93 -11.13 -8.13
N MET A 36 4.76 -10.66 -7.70
CA MET A 36 4.45 -9.23 -7.61
C MET A 36 3.41 -8.92 -6.53
N ILE A 37 3.63 -7.82 -5.81
CA ILE A 37 2.60 -7.16 -4.98
C ILE A 37 2.23 -5.85 -5.66
N GLN A 38 0.93 -5.60 -5.82
CA GLN A 38 0.44 -4.37 -6.39
C GLN A 38 -0.62 -3.73 -5.47
N LEU A 39 -0.80 -2.42 -5.62
CA LEU A 39 -1.78 -1.62 -4.91
C LEU A 39 -2.12 -0.37 -5.71
N THR A 40 -3.30 0.18 -5.44
CA THR A 40 -3.70 1.49 -5.98
C THR A 40 -3.76 2.50 -4.84
N THR A 41 -3.04 3.60 -4.95
CA THR A 41 -3.10 4.70 -3.99
C THR A 41 -3.78 5.92 -4.58
N ASN A 42 -4.52 6.67 -3.75
CA ASN A 42 -5.14 7.92 -4.18
C ASN A 42 -4.07 9.01 -4.27
N MET A 43 -3.87 9.60 -5.45
CA MET A 43 -2.90 10.69 -5.68
C MET A 43 -3.11 11.91 -4.78
N LYS A 44 -4.34 12.14 -4.28
CA LYS A 44 -4.62 13.21 -3.29
C LYS A 44 -4.03 12.93 -1.90
N ARG A 45 -3.35 11.80 -1.69
CA ARG A 45 -2.69 11.40 -0.42
C ARG A 45 -1.17 11.31 -0.62
N PRO A 46 -0.44 12.43 -0.71
CA PRO A 46 1.00 12.43 -0.98
C PRO A 46 1.79 11.59 0.04
N ARG A 47 1.44 11.70 1.33
CA ARG A 47 2.05 10.87 2.39
C ARG A 47 1.89 9.36 2.18
N ALA A 48 0.80 8.92 1.55
CA ALA A 48 0.61 7.51 1.26
C ALA A 48 1.48 7.06 0.08
N LYS A 49 1.65 7.91 -0.93
CA LYS A 49 2.58 7.67 -2.04
C LYS A 49 4.02 7.55 -1.50
N GLU A 50 4.48 8.55 -0.74
CA GLU A 50 5.82 8.55 -0.12
C GLU A 50 6.04 7.31 0.77
N PHE A 51 5.02 6.90 1.51
CA PHE A 51 5.07 5.70 2.35
C PHE A 51 5.34 4.42 1.52
N TYR A 52 4.64 4.23 0.41
CA TYR A 52 4.85 3.05 -0.44
C TYR A 52 6.15 3.13 -1.24
N GLU A 53 6.55 4.31 -1.72
CA GLU A 53 7.85 4.50 -2.39
C GLU A 53 9.01 4.17 -1.45
N ARG A 54 8.93 4.55 -0.17
CA ARG A 54 9.93 4.17 0.84
C ARG A 54 10.02 2.66 1.07
N LEU A 55 8.93 1.93 0.83
CA LEU A 55 8.89 0.47 0.90
C LEU A 55 9.40 -0.22 -0.38
N GLY A 56 9.82 0.55 -1.39
CA GLY A 56 10.32 0.04 -2.67
C GLY A 56 9.24 -0.20 -3.72
N PHE A 57 8.01 0.29 -3.52
CA PHE A 57 7.00 0.25 -4.58
C PHE A 57 7.29 1.33 -5.63
N GLU A 58 7.21 0.94 -6.89
CA GLU A 58 7.35 1.85 -8.03
C GLU A 58 5.99 2.28 -8.56
N VAL A 59 5.84 3.56 -8.92
CA VAL A 59 4.63 4.06 -9.56
C VAL A 59 4.66 3.69 -11.04
N THR A 60 4.15 2.50 -11.36
CA THR A 60 4.10 2.00 -12.75
C THR A 60 2.73 2.21 -13.41
N HIS A 61 1.66 2.33 -12.61
CA HIS A 61 0.28 2.44 -13.10
C HIS A 61 -0.49 3.54 -12.36
N VAL A 62 -1.44 4.18 -13.05
CA VAL A 62 -2.34 5.19 -12.49
C VAL A 62 -3.72 4.59 -12.27
N GLY A 63 -4.23 4.67 -11.04
CA GLY A 63 -5.59 4.26 -10.73
C GLY A 63 -6.64 5.22 -11.29
N MET A 64 -7.71 4.70 -11.87
CA MET A 64 -8.83 5.48 -12.41
C MET A 64 -10.06 5.39 -11.50
N LYS A 65 -10.87 6.45 -11.47
CA LYS A 65 -12.17 6.46 -10.78
C LYS A 65 -13.20 7.17 -11.66
N TYR A 66 -14.39 6.60 -11.75
CA TYR A 66 -15.55 7.23 -12.36
C TYR A 66 -16.63 7.38 -11.28
N TYR A 67 -17.03 8.61 -11.00
CA TYR A 67 -18.09 8.89 -10.03
C TYR A 67 -19.41 9.00 -10.78
N LEU A 68 -20.37 8.17 -10.40
CA LEU A 68 -21.74 8.28 -10.89
C LEU A 68 -22.48 9.35 -10.07
N PRO A 69 -23.44 10.06 -10.68
CA PRO A 69 -24.32 10.98 -9.97
C PRO A 69 -25.18 10.26 -8.91
#